data_AF-A0A1F4Z4I4-F1
#
_entry.id   AF-A0A1F4Z4I4-F1
#
_cell.length_a   1.000
_cell.length_b   1.000
_cell.length_c   1.000
_cell.angle_alpha   90.00
_cell.angle_beta   90.00
_cell.angle_gamma   90.00
#
_symmetry.space_group_name_H-M   'P 1'
#
loop_
_entity.id
_entity.type
_entity.pdbx_description
1 polymer ?
#
loop_
_entity_poly.entity_id
_entity_poly.type
_entity_poly.pdbx_seq_one_letter_code
_entity_poly.pdbx_strand_id
1 'polypeptide(L)'
;MDFAAQAPFGDWKDSRQQDGCEEASSYIAVQWGKGLGLTGETMLEKVLDISSYLQEKYGESRDTSARDTVDRIIKGYFSYPSVEYLEDVSLDQIIDILYSGSVIIAPMNGRLLNNPNFTAPGPERHMLVVKGYDPVKKEFITNDPGTRQGKAYVYPQDILYNAIRDYSTGYHIPINGIKKNIIVVSRLSS
;
A
#
# COMPACT_ATOMS: atom_id res chain seq x y z
N MET A 1 9.10 5.73 -10.59
CA MET A 1 7.79 5.58 -9.92
C MET A 1 7.53 6.87 -9.18
N ASP A 2 6.50 7.59 -9.61
CA ASP A 2 6.08 8.84 -8.97
C ASP A 2 5.46 8.56 -7.59
N PHE A 3 5.27 9.61 -6.80
CA PHE A 3 4.80 9.51 -5.43
C PHE A 3 4.00 10.75 -5.03
N ALA A 4 2.90 10.52 -4.33
CA ALA A 4 2.15 11.49 -3.56
C ALA A 4 1.65 10.79 -2.28
N ALA A 5 1.53 11.53 -1.19
CA ALA A 5 0.95 11.01 0.05
C ALA A 5 -0.57 10.87 -0.07
N GLN A 6 -1.19 10.02 0.76
CA GLN A 6 -2.66 9.81 0.79
C GLN A 6 -3.44 11.09 1.14
N ALA A 7 -2.83 11.98 1.93
CA ALA A 7 -3.28 13.34 2.15
C ALA A 7 -2.28 14.32 1.49
N PRO A 8 -2.31 14.49 0.16
CA PRO A 8 -1.24 15.16 -0.58
C PRO A 8 -1.08 16.64 -0.23
N PHE A 9 -2.15 17.27 0.27
CA PHE A 9 -2.16 18.66 0.75
C PHE A 9 -2.27 18.78 2.28
N GLY A 10 -2.13 17.67 3.00
CA GLY A 10 -2.07 17.62 4.46
C GLY A 10 -3.42 17.71 5.18
N ASP A 11 -4.54 17.47 4.49
CA ASP A 11 -5.87 17.43 5.12
C ASP A 11 -6.16 16.08 5.77
N TRP A 12 -5.52 15.83 6.91
CA TRP A 12 -5.73 14.63 7.72
C TRP A 12 -7.04 14.64 8.52
N LYS A 13 -7.88 15.68 8.39
CA LYS A 13 -9.19 15.73 9.05
C LYS A 13 -10.28 15.07 8.22
N ASP A 14 -10.07 14.96 6.91
CA ASP A 14 -10.92 14.15 6.04
C ASP A 14 -10.60 12.67 6.28
N SER A 15 -11.56 11.92 6.81
CA SER A 15 -11.38 10.50 7.13
C SER A 15 -10.99 9.67 5.90
N ARG A 16 -11.42 10.06 4.70
CA ARG A 16 -11.09 9.36 3.45
C ARG A 16 -9.61 9.50 3.11
N GLN A 17 -9.01 10.65 3.44
CA GLN A 17 -7.57 10.85 3.29
C GLN A 17 -6.80 10.24 4.46
N GLN A 18 -7.33 10.32 5.69
CA GLN A 18 -6.71 9.73 6.88
C GLN A 18 -6.62 8.20 6.80
N ASP A 19 -7.65 7.55 6.27
CA ASP A 19 -7.75 6.09 6.17
C ASP A 19 -7.46 5.59 4.73
N GLY A 20 -7.01 6.47 3.83
CA GLY A 20 -6.87 6.20 2.39
C GLY A 20 -5.58 5.47 1.96
N CYS A 21 -5.00 4.64 2.83
CA CYS A 21 -3.67 4.05 2.57
C CYS A 21 -3.71 2.96 1.48
N GLU A 22 -4.80 2.20 1.40
CA GLU A 22 -5.07 1.18 0.39
C GLU A 22 -5.32 1.82 -0.98
N GLU A 23 -6.11 2.88 -1.02
CA GLU A 23 -6.42 3.67 -2.21
C GLU A 23 -5.15 4.27 -2.80
N ALA A 24 -4.36 4.97 -1.96
CA ALA A 24 -3.14 5.62 -2.38
C ALA A 24 -2.09 4.62 -2.85
N SER A 25 -1.87 3.52 -2.10
CA SER A 25 -0.91 2.48 -2.49
C SER A 25 -1.31 1.79 -3.79
N SER A 26 -2.61 1.48 -3.96
CA SER A 26 -3.15 0.90 -5.19
C SER A 26 -2.95 1.85 -6.37
N TYR A 27 -3.23 3.14 -6.21
CA TYR A 27 -3.07 4.12 -7.26
C TYR A 27 -1.59 4.26 -7.69
N ILE A 28 -0.66 4.36 -6.73
CA ILE A 28 0.79 4.41 -7.01
C ILE A 28 1.23 3.20 -7.84
N ALA A 29 0.87 1.99 -7.40
CA ALA A 29 1.30 0.75 -8.04
C ALA A 29 0.66 0.58 -9.43
N VAL A 30 -0.64 0.88 -9.58
CA VAL A 30 -1.36 0.78 -10.85
C VAL A 30 -0.83 1.79 -11.88
N GLN A 31 -0.55 3.04 -11.48
CA GLN A 31 0.03 4.03 -12.39
C GLN A 31 1.41 3.58 -12.87
N TRP A 32 2.26 3.08 -11.97
CA TRP A 32 3.53 2.48 -12.35
C TRP A 32 3.36 1.30 -13.32
N GLY A 33 2.40 0.42 -13.06
CA GLY A 33 2.11 -0.75 -13.91
C GLY A 33 1.59 -0.38 -15.30
N LYS A 34 0.92 0.77 -15.42
CA LYS A 34 0.47 1.37 -16.68
C LYS A 34 1.54 2.24 -17.36
N GLY A 35 2.68 2.49 -16.71
CA GLY A 35 3.70 3.42 -17.21
C GLY A 35 3.27 4.89 -17.20
N LEU A 36 2.28 5.24 -16.36
CA LEU A 36 1.74 6.59 -16.23
C LEU A 36 2.31 7.29 -14.98
N GLY A 37 2.34 8.62 -15.03
CA GLY A 37 2.68 9.45 -13.88
C GLY A 37 1.47 9.74 -12.98
N LEU A 38 1.72 10.37 -11.84
CA LEU A 38 0.69 10.91 -10.95
C LEU A 38 1.14 12.23 -10.32
N THR A 39 0.20 13.03 -9.83
CA THR A 39 0.44 14.27 -9.08
C THR A 39 -0.28 14.27 -7.74
N GLY A 40 -0.09 15.30 -6.93
CA GLY A 40 -0.86 15.48 -5.70
C GLY A 40 -2.35 15.67 -5.96
N GLU A 41 -2.69 16.37 -7.04
CA GLU A 41 -4.07 16.60 -7.47
C GLU A 41 -4.74 15.28 -7.89
N THR A 42 -4.08 14.48 -8.72
CA THR A 42 -4.66 13.19 -9.14
C THR A 42 -4.69 12.18 -8.00
N MET A 43 -3.75 12.26 -7.04
CA MET A 43 -3.79 11.46 -5.82
C MET A 43 -5.00 11.81 -4.96
N LEU A 44 -5.26 13.10 -4.72
CA LEU A 44 -6.43 13.54 -3.97
C LEU A 44 -7.71 13.04 -4.63
N GLU A 45 -7.86 13.30 -5.94
CA GLU A 45 -9.02 12.84 -6.72
C GLU A 45 -9.24 11.34 -6.55
N LYS A 46 -8.19 10.53 -6.72
CA LYS A 46 -8.33 9.06 -6.70
C LYS A 46 -8.60 8.51 -5.31
N VAL A 47 -8.01 9.07 -4.25
CA VAL A 47 -8.35 8.67 -2.88
C VAL A 47 -9.83 8.92 -2.59
N LEU A 48 -10.35 10.10 -2.98
CA LEU A 48 -11.76 10.43 -2.75
C LEU A 48 -12.71 9.58 -3.62
N ASP A 49 -12.37 9.38 -4.89
CA ASP A 49 -13.18 8.60 -5.83
C ASP A 49 -13.26 7.12 -5.43
N ILE A 50 -12.13 6.51 -5.08
CA ILE A 50 -12.09 5.09 -4.70
C ILE A 50 -12.84 4.90 -3.38
N SER A 51 -12.63 5.78 -2.39
CA SER A 51 -13.38 5.73 -1.14
C SER A 51 -14.89 5.81 -1.39
N SER A 52 -15.33 6.73 -2.26
CA SER A 52 -16.75 6.86 -2.64
C SER A 52 -17.27 5.60 -3.34
N TYR A 53 -16.51 5.06 -4.29
CA TYR A 53 -16.84 3.80 -4.98
C TYR A 53 -16.98 2.63 -4.00
N LEU A 54 -16.06 2.50 -3.03
CA LEU A 54 -16.10 1.44 -2.04
C LEU A 54 -17.31 1.58 -1.13
N GLN A 55 -17.60 2.81 -0.68
CA GLN A 55 -18.77 3.12 0.14
C GLN A 55 -20.08 2.81 -0.58
N GLU A 56 -20.21 3.19 -1.85
CA GLU A 56 -21.42 2.96 -2.64
C GLU A 56 -21.65 1.47 -2.95
N LYS A 57 -20.58 0.73 -3.24
CA LYS A 57 -20.68 -0.67 -3.70
C LYS A 57 -20.64 -1.70 -2.56
N TYR A 58 -19.93 -1.41 -1.48
CA TYR A 58 -19.69 -2.35 -0.39
C TYR A 58 -20.12 -1.84 0.99
N GLY A 59 -20.55 -0.58 1.11
CA GLY A 59 -21.05 -0.01 2.36
C GLY A 59 -19.97 0.42 3.36
N GLU A 60 -18.70 0.22 3.06
CA GLU A 60 -17.54 0.60 3.88
C GLU A 60 -16.33 0.79 2.97
N SER A 61 -15.53 1.83 3.24
CA SER A 61 -14.33 2.16 2.45
C SER A 61 -13.02 2.01 3.21
N ARG A 62 -13.06 1.84 4.52
CA ARG A 62 -11.86 1.84 5.37
C ARG A 62 -11.36 0.43 5.65
N ASP A 63 -10.06 0.33 5.95
CA ASP A 63 -9.37 -0.88 6.38
C ASP A 63 -9.66 -2.05 5.42
N THR A 64 -9.21 -1.95 4.17
CA THR A 64 -9.46 -3.01 3.17
C THR A 64 -8.34 -4.05 3.24
N SER A 65 -8.68 -5.33 3.46
CA SER A 65 -7.68 -6.43 3.47
C SER A 65 -6.91 -6.52 2.15
N ALA A 66 -5.72 -7.10 2.14
CA ALA A 66 -4.95 -7.27 0.90
C ALA A 66 -5.76 -7.95 -0.22
N ARG A 67 -6.54 -8.98 0.13
CA ARG A 67 -7.39 -9.70 -0.83
C ARG A 67 -8.47 -8.80 -1.41
N ASP A 68 -9.17 -8.07 -0.57
CA ASP A 68 -10.22 -7.14 -1.02
C ASP A 68 -9.64 -5.92 -1.73
N THR A 69 -8.42 -5.48 -1.42
CA THR A 69 -7.74 -4.41 -2.17
C THR A 69 -7.49 -4.87 -3.61
N VAL A 70 -7.10 -6.13 -3.83
CA VAL A 70 -7.01 -6.71 -5.18
C VAL A 70 -8.37 -6.71 -5.86
N ASP A 71 -9.39 -7.29 -5.22
CA ASP A 71 -10.67 -7.56 -5.88
C ASP A 71 -11.53 -6.29 -6.05
N ARG A 72 -11.56 -5.40 -5.05
CA ARG A 72 -12.41 -4.20 -5.01
C ARG A 72 -11.75 -2.99 -5.62
N ILE A 73 -10.45 -2.76 -5.38
CA ILE A 73 -9.77 -1.54 -5.83
C ILE A 73 -9.03 -1.80 -7.15
N ILE A 74 -8.06 -2.71 -7.15
CA ILE A 74 -7.16 -2.89 -8.31
C ILE A 74 -7.91 -3.48 -9.50
N LYS A 75 -8.68 -4.55 -9.30
CA LYS A 75 -9.55 -5.13 -10.35
C LYS A 75 -10.87 -4.39 -10.46
N GLY A 76 -11.50 -4.08 -9.33
CA GLY A 76 -12.87 -3.55 -9.31
C GLY A 76 -13.02 -2.08 -9.72
N TYR A 77 -12.10 -1.21 -9.31
CA TYR A 77 -12.12 0.22 -9.66
C TYR A 77 -11.22 0.52 -10.86
N PHE A 78 -9.97 0.03 -10.83
CA PHE A 78 -9.00 0.34 -11.88
C PHE A 78 -9.08 -0.55 -13.12
N SER A 79 -9.83 -1.66 -13.07
CA SER A 79 -9.86 -2.70 -14.10
C SER A 79 -8.44 -3.17 -14.49
N TYR A 80 -7.52 -3.23 -13.52
CA TYR A 80 -6.13 -3.56 -13.77
C TYR A 80 -5.89 -5.07 -13.62
N PRO A 81 -5.52 -5.79 -14.69
CA PRO A 81 -5.49 -7.25 -14.67
C PRO A 81 -4.17 -7.85 -14.15
N SER A 82 -3.04 -7.13 -14.27
CA SER A 82 -1.70 -7.63 -13.91
C SER A 82 -1.42 -7.51 -12.41
N VAL A 83 -2.23 -8.22 -11.61
CA VAL A 83 -2.17 -8.22 -10.16
C VAL A 83 -2.37 -9.63 -9.59
N GLU A 84 -1.59 -9.97 -8.57
CA GLU A 84 -1.66 -11.23 -7.86
C GLU A 84 -1.72 -10.99 -6.35
N TYR A 85 -2.49 -11.82 -5.64
CA TYR A 85 -2.54 -11.84 -4.18
C TYR A 85 -1.77 -13.07 -3.70
N LEU A 86 -0.84 -12.88 -2.78
CA LEU A 86 -0.03 -13.96 -2.20
C LEU A 86 -0.21 -13.99 -0.69
N GLU A 87 -0.35 -15.20 -0.15
CA GLU A 87 -0.54 -15.46 1.28
C GLU A 87 0.76 -15.85 1.96
N ASP A 88 0.91 -15.42 3.22
CA ASP A 88 1.99 -15.83 4.14
C ASP A 88 3.38 -15.91 3.49
N VAL A 89 3.78 -14.83 2.82
CA VAL A 89 5.03 -14.80 2.06
C VAL A 89 6.27 -14.81 2.95
N SER A 90 7.27 -15.55 2.49
CA SER A 90 8.64 -15.50 3.01
C SER A 90 9.38 -14.25 2.55
N LEU A 91 10.45 -13.92 3.25
CA LEU A 91 11.35 -12.83 2.86
C LEU A 91 11.96 -13.06 1.47
N ASP A 92 12.40 -14.29 1.20
CA ASP A 92 13.04 -14.64 -0.09
C ASP A 92 12.05 -14.46 -1.24
N GLN A 93 10.79 -14.87 -1.07
CA GLN A 93 9.74 -14.62 -2.06
C GLN A 93 9.56 -13.14 -2.36
N ILE A 94 9.56 -12.27 -1.34
CA ILE A 94 9.46 -10.82 -1.54
C ILE A 94 10.63 -10.30 -2.38
N ILE A 95 11.85 -10.75 -2.09
CA ILE A 95 13.06 -10.34 -2.81
C ILE A 95 13.00 -10.81 -4.27
N ASP A 96 12.62 -12.06 -4.51
CA ASP A 96 12.49 -12.64 -5.85
C ASP A 96 11.45 -11.90 -6.69
N ILE A 97 10.30 -11.56 -6.09
CA ILE A 97 9.26 -10.77 -6.74
C ILE A 97 9.81 -9.41 -7.20
N LEU A 98 10.55 -8.71 -6.33
CA LEU A 98 11.15 -7.41 -6.67
C LEU A 98 12.21 -7.55 -7.78
N TYR A 99 13.00 -8.62 -7.80
CA TYR A 99 13.98 -8.88 -8.85
C TYR A 99 13.37 -9.30 -10.19
N SER A 100 12.15 -9.85 -10.19
CA SER A 100 11.40 -10.08 -11.43
C SER A 100 10.92 -8.78 -12.10
N GLY A 101 11.05 -7.64 -11.40
CA GLY A 101 10.68 -6.32 -11.91
C GLY A 101 9.27 -5.88 -11.51
N SER A 102 8.57 -6.66 -10.68
CA SER A 102 7.28 -6.30 -10.09
C SER A 102 7.43 -5.42 -8.85
N VAL A 103 6.34 -4.79 -8.45
CA VAL A 103 6.26 -4.03 -7.19
C VAL A 103 5.23 -4.65 -6.27
N ILE A 104 5.39 -4.44 -4.97
CA ILE A 104 4.58 -5.08 -3.95
C ILE A 104 3.78 -3.99 -3.22
N ILE A 105 2.48 -4.19 -3.05
CA ILE A 105 1.71 -3.47 -2.04
C ILE A 105 1.61 -4.39 -0.83
N ALA A 106 1.98 -3.89 0.34
CA ALA A 106 2.03 -4.69 1.56
C ALA A 106 1.24 -4.01 2.70
N PRO A 107 0.23 -4.69 3.27
CA PRO A 107 -0.35 -4.32 4.55
C PRO A 107 0.70 -4.41 5.68
N MET A 108 0.69 -3.43 6.56
CA MET A 108 1.67 -3.26 7.61
C MET A 108 1.01 -3.00 8.96
N ASN A 109 1.66 -3.50 10.01
CA ASN A 109 1.58 -2.90 11.33
C ASN A 109 2.46 -1.65 11.35
N GLY A 110 1.85 -0.47 11.14
CA GLY A 110 2.58 0.79 11.05
C GLY A 110 3.38 1.17 12.30
N ARG A 111 3.01 0.64 13.47
CA ARG A 111 3.76 0.83 14.73
C ARG A 111 5.11 0.11 14.72
N LEU A 112 5.19 -1.04 14.05
CA LEU A 112 6.43 -1.83 13.95
C LEU A 112 7.40 -1.28 12.90
N LEU A 113 6.91 -0.45 11.97
CA LEU A 113 7.77 0.22 10.99
C LEU A 113 8.74 1.21 11.63
N ASN A 114 8.46 1.69 12.85
CA ASN A 114 9.27 2.68 13.56
C ASN A 114 9.61 3.91 12.70
N ASN A 115 8.70 4.31 11.81
CA ASN A 115 8.92 5.47 10.95
C ASN A 115 8.78 6.75 11.80
N PRO A 116 9.85 7.56 11.95
CA PRO A 116 9.82 8.78 12.76
C PRO A 116 8.92 9.88 12.18
N ASN A 117 8.43 9.69 10.95
CA ASN A 117 7.54 10.62 10.27
C ASN A 117 6.06 10.37 10.57
N PHE A 118 5.74 9.32 11.32
CA PHE A 118 4.39 9.10 11.83
C PHE A 118 4.18 9.79 13.17
N THR A 119 2.96 10.26 13.41
CA THR A 119 2.55 10.68 14.75
C THR A 119 2.56 9.47 15.68
N ALA A 120 3.31 9.53 16.78
CA ALA A 120 3.39 8.43 17.73
C ALA A 120 1.99 8.01 18.23
N PRO A 121 1.69 6.70 18.33
CA PRO A 121 2.60 5.56 18.21
C PRO A 121 2.79 5.02 16.77
N GLY A 122 2.28 5.71 15.76
CA GLY A 122 2.12 5.18 14.41
C GLY A 122 0.77 4.46 14.22
N PRO A 123 0.34 4.29 12.96
CA PRO A 123 -0.95 3.70 12.65
C PRO A 123 -0.95 2.18 12.94
N GLU A 124 -2.05 1.65 13.46
CA GLU A 124 -2.19 0.22 13.72
C GLU A 124 -2.33 -0.59 12.42
N ARG A 125 -3.05 -0.04 11.45
CA ARG A 125 -3.26 -0.53 10.08
C ARG A 125 -2.63 0.46 9.14
N HIS A 126 -1.86 -0.04 8.20
CA HIS A 126 -1.18 0.78 7.21
C HIS A 126 -0.96 -0.03 5.95
N MET A 127 -0.71 0.65 4.83
CA MET A 127 -0.37 0.01 3.56
C MET A 127 0.63 0.89 2.80
N LEU A 128 1.63 0.26 2.20
CA LEU A 128 2.66 0.95 1.41
C LEU A 128 3.09 0.14 0.20
N VAL A 129 3.85 0.78 -0.70
CA VAL A 129 4.42 0.13 -1.89
C VAL A 129 5.91 -0.14 -1.68
N VAL A 130 6.34 -1.39 -1.81
CA VAL A 130 7.76 -1.79 -1.89
C VAL A 130 8.16 -1.89 -3.35
N LYS A 131 9.23 -1.18 -3.72
CA LYS A 131 9.65 -1.02 -5.14
C LYS A 131 11.08 -1.46 -5.42
N GLY A 132 11.80 -1.94 -4.42
CA GLY A 132 13.16 -2.43 -4.60
C GLY A 132 13.80 -2.90 -3.30
N TYR A 133 14.94 -3.57 -3.45
CA TYR A 133 15.71 -4.14 -2.35
C TYR A 133 17.21 -3.97 -2.62
N ASP A 134 17.96 -3.46 -1.64
CA ASP A 134 19.42 -3.39 -1.63
C ASP A 134 19.97 -4.58 -0.84
N PRO A 135 20.57 -5.59 -1.50
CA PRO A 135 21.09 -6.78 -0.83
C PRO A 135 22.36 -6.53 -0.03
N VAL A 136 23.11 -5.47 -0.34
CA VAL A 136 24.35 -5.13 0.38
C VAL A 136 24.01 -4.52 1.73
N LYS A 137 23.03 -3.60 1.74
CA LYS A 137 22.58 -2.93 2.97
C LYS A 137 21.48 -3.68 3.72
N LYS A 138 20.84 -4.66 3.08
CA LYS A 138 19.64 -5.35 3.57
C LYS A 138 18.52 -4.35 3.87
N GLU A 139 18.16 -3.60 2.85
CA GLU A 139 17.23 -2.48 2.95
C GLU A 139 16.17 -2.55 1.84
N PHE A 140 14.91 -2.36 2.21
CA PHE A 140 13.82 -2.20 1.25
C PHE A 140 13.60 -0.73 0.92
N ILE A 141 13.41 -0.44 -0.36
CA ILE A 141 13.08 0.89 -0.87
C ILE A 141 11.57 0.93 -1.11
N THR A 142 10.90 1.90 -0.49
CA THR A 142 9.43 2.00 -0.48
C THR A 142 8.92 3.33 -1.02
N ASN A 143 7.63 3.36 -1.31
CA ASN A 143 6.84 4.56 -1.41
C ASN A 143 5.74 4.43 -0.34
N ASP A 144 5.86 5.20 0.74
CA ASP A 144 4.98 5.14 1.91
C ASP A 144 3.96 6.28 1.90
N PRO A 145 2.71 6.06 1.45
CA PRO A 145 1.75 7.14 1.30
C PRO A 145 1.25 7.73 2.63
N GLY A 146 1.51 7.06 3.77
CA GLY A 146 1.09 7.51 5.10
C GLY A 146 1.86 8.72 5.62
N THR A 147 2.85 9.22 4.86
CA THR A 147 3.60 10.41 5.23
C THR A 147 4.11 11.16 4.00
N ARG A 148 4.21 12.49 4.11
CA ARG A 148 4.79 13.35 3.06
C ARG A 148 6.26 13.01 2.76
N GLN A 149 6.96 12.34 3.69
CA GLN A 149 8.36 11.93 3.55
C GLN A 149 8.52 10.47 3.08
N GLY A 150 7.47 9.89 2.48
CA GLY A 150 7.44 8.48 2.10
C GLY A 150 8.06 8.16 0.75
N LYS A 151 8.43 9.16 -0.07
CA LYS A 151 9.02 8.93 -1.39
C LYS A 151 10.38 8.27 -1.27
N ALA A 152 10.53 7.06 -1.83
CA ALA A 152 11.78 6.31 -1.76
C ALA A 152 12.29 6.11 -0.32
N TYR A 153 11.38 6.07 0.66
CA TYR A 153 11.75 5.85 2.05
C TYR A 153 12.34 4.45 2.23
N VAL A 154 13.39 4.34 3.02
CA VAL A 154 14.14 3.09 3.20
C VAL A 154 13.83 2.49 4.57
N TYR A 155 13.49 1.22 4.59
CA TYR A 155 13.32 0.44 5.80
C TYR A 155 14.36 -0.68 5.87
N PRO A 156 14.98 -0.94 7.04
CA PRO A 156 15.77 -2.15 7.24
C PRO A 156 14.93 -3.40 6.95
N GLN A 157 15.55 -4.43 6.37
CA GLN A 157 14.90 -5.68 5.97
C GLN A 157 14.03 -6.27 7.09
N ASP A 158 14.63 -6.45 8.26
CA ASP A 158 13.96 -7.09 9.38
C ASP A 158 12.81 -6.23 9.93
N ILE A 159 12.95 -4.90 9.88
CA ILE A 159 11.89 -3.98 10.30
C ILE A 159 10.69 -4.08 9.36
N LEU A 160 10.94 -3.97 8.04
CA LEU A 160 9.85 -4.05 7.06
C LEU A 160 9.18 -5.43 7.09
N TYR A 161 9.98 -6.50 7.02
CA TYR A 161 9.43 -7.86 6.94
C TYR A 161 8.65 -8.23 8.20
N ASN A 162 9.14 -7.87 9.40
CA ASN A 162 8.42 -8.14 10.64
C ASN A 162 7.13 -7.30 10.75
N ALA A 163 7.10 -6.11 10.16
CA ALA A 163 5.92 -5.25 10.16
C ALA A 163 4.81 -5.72 9.22
N ILE A 164 5.07 -6.58 8.22
CA ILE A 164 4.02 -7.11 7.33
C ILE A 164 2.97 -7.85 8.17
N ARG A 165 1.74 -7.36 8.10
CA ARG A 165 0.57 -7.89 8.80
C ARG A 165 -0.70 -7.43 8.10
N ASP A 166 -1.33 -8.36 7.40
CA ASP A 166 -2.67 -8.18 6.83
C ASP A 166 -3.74 -8.13 7.93
N TYR A 167 -4.88 -7.53 7.59
CA TYR A 167 -6.01 -7.30 8.49
C TYR A 167 -7.33 -7.59 7.77
N SER A 168 -8.40 -7.80 8.55
CA SER A 168 -9.72 -8.06 7.98
C SER A 168 -10.35 -6.78 7.45
N THR A 169 -11.11 -6.91 6.35
CA THR A 169 -11.85 -5.79 5.78
C THR A 169 -12.90 -5.28 6.75
N GLY A 170 -12.90 -3.96 6.97
CA GLY A 170 -13.91 -3.25 7.76
C GLY A 170 -13.30 -2.47 8.93
N TYR A 171 -14.01 -1.41 9.33
CA TYR A 171 -13.48 -0.40 10.23
C TYR A 171 -13.14 -0.95 11.63
N HIS A 172 -11.85 -0.92 11.97
CA HIS A 172 -11.28 -1.40 13.23
C HIS A 172 -11.69 -2.82 13.65
N ILE A 173 -11.93 -3.72 12.68
CA ILE A 173 -12.18 -5.14 13.00
C ILE A 173 -10.95 -5.71 13.73
N PRO A 174 -11.14 -6.42 14.87
CA PRO A 174 -10.03 -6.96 15.66
C PRO A 174 -9.04 -7.79 14.83
N ILE A 175 -7.76 -7.47 14.97
CA ILE A 175 -6.69 -8.18 14.26
C ILE A 175 -6.31 -9.42 15.07
N ASN A 176 -6.66 -10.60 14.54
CA ASN A 176 -6.36 -11.88 15.17
C ASN A 176 -5.16 -12.55 14.47
N GLY A 177 -3.97 -12.38 15.06
CA GLY A 177 -2.74 -13.00 14.58
C GLY A 177 -1.95 -12.16 13.57
N ILE A 178 -0.98 -12.79 12.92
CA ILE A 178 -0.12 -12.19 11.90
C ILE A 178 -0.25 -13.03 10.64
N LYS A 179 -0.75 -12.41 9.57
CA LYS A 179 -0.76 -12.98 8.22
C LYS A 179 0.13 -12.14 7.33
N LYS A 180 1.14 -12.75 6.70
CA LYS A 180 2.09 -12.02 5.85
C LYS A 180 1.62 -12.00 4.41
N ASN A 181 0.42 -11.50 4.18
CA ASN A 181 -0.15 -11.42 2.84
C ASN A 181 0.32 -10.16 2.13
N ILE A 182 0.51 -10.25 0.82
CA ILE A 182 0.92 -9.11 -0.02
C ILE A 182 0.18 -9.12 -1.35
N ILE A 183 0.30 -8.02 -2.08
CA ILE A 183 -0.22 -7.86 -3.43
C ILE A 183 0.96 -7.60 -4.35
N VAL A 184 1.08 -8.38 -5.41
CA VAL A 184 2.09 -8.20 -6.46
C VAL A 184 1.44 -7.49 -7.63
N VAL A 185 2.04 -6.38 -8.05
CA VAL A 185 1.62 -5.63 -9.24
C VAL A 185 2.75 -5.71 -10.25
N SER A 186 2.43 -6.21 -11.45
CA SER A 186 3.38 -6.35 -12.56
C SER A 186 3.02 -5.37 -13.66
N ARG A 187 3.97 -4.95 -14.50
CA ARG A 187 3.65 -4.11 -15.66
C ARG A 187 2.74 -4.84 -16.64
N LEU A 188 1.95 -4.08 -17.39
CA LEU A 188 1.28 -4.63 -18.58
C LEU A 188 2.38 -5.07 -19.55
N SER A 189 2.33 -6.33 -19.98
CA SER A 189 3.14 -6.81 -21.09
C SER A 189 2.75 -6.02 -22.34
N SER A 190 3.73 -5.35 -22.94
CA SER A 190 3.64 -4.71 -24.25
C SER A 190 3.38 -5.71 -25.35
#